data_AF-A0A1G3AJN7-F1
#
_entry.id   AF-A0A1G3AJN7-F1
#
_cell.length_a   1.000
_cell.length_b   1.000
_cell.length_c   1.000
_cell.angle_alpha   90.00
_cell.angle_beta   90.00
_cell.angle_gamma   90.00
#
_symmetry.space_group_name_H-M   'P 1'
#
loop_
_entity.id
_entity.type
_entity.pdbx_description
1 polymer ?
#
loop_
_entity_poly.entity_id
_entity_poly.type
_entity_poly.pdbx_seq_one_letter_code
_entity_poly.pdbx_strand_id
1 'polypeptide(L)'
;MGRRKSSVGGINLDSLMDTLTNVVGILLIVLIFSLLSGGDAVKRIKGFVDDVSAEQLARAQGEAEELQKLIEEGRKGLQDFDSQTSERQVSLARQKELIAQLKADMAKLATSKINAEELKKQVAQRRAQVESVEKQIGEKETLIASLRARLADTPARGPDMDAKIVNLPDPRDAPKGAQPLTFICRSGWVVPVDIQGLQLKAQQVIKDGERVLYREDVNRIDCDKMVQLFEKRFVGDRFCRVKIYVAGDAKPYLKIELRPDAGDKTETIGKGTSQFNRWIRGVNPQQFYLEFRVFSDSFATYLEARNAAARQGILAGWIPYPAEAEFVIGIGVDVKTTCLGKEPPKPAAAPASPAGPPRPPPPPDVVD
;
A
#
# COMPACT_ATOMS: atom_id res chain seq x y z
N MET A 1 -3.14 74.71 -31.37
CA MET A 1 -1.83 75.34 -31.05
C MET A 1 -1.54 75.08 -29.57
N GLY A 2 -0.28 75.07 -29.11
CA GLY A 2 0.05 74.67 -27.73
C GLY A 2 1.20 75.46 -27.07
N ARG A 3 1.54 75.09 -25.83
CA ARG A 3 2.55 75.69 -24.90
C ARG A 3 2.18 77.12 -24.43
N ARG A 4 2.57 77.64 -23.25
CA ARG A 4 3.58 77.37 -22.18
C ARG A 4 2.99 77.95 -20.84
N LYS A 5 3.44 77.73 -19.59
CA LYS A 5 4.49 76.91 -18.93
C LYS A 5 4.03 76.63 -17.46
N SER A 6 4.91 76.17 -16.57
CA SER A 6 4.75 75.81 -15.15
C SER A 6 5.35 76.82 -14.15
N SER A 7 4.85 76.86 -12.91
CA SER A 7 5.68 77.10 -11.69
C SER A 7 5.03 76.52 -10.43
N VAL A 8 5.85 75.90 -9.57
CA VAL A 8 5.51 75.33 -8.25
C VAL A 8 6.11 76.23 -7.17
N GLY A 9 5.45 76.36 -6.01
CA GLY A 9 6.09 76.79 -4.75
C GLY A 9 5.24 77.73 -3.89
N GLY A 10 5.11 77.42 -2.59
CA GLY A 10 4.56 78.33 -1.58
C GLY A 10 3.34 77.82 -0.80
N ILE A 11 3.50 76.78 0.02
CA ILE A 11 2.59 76.52 1.15
C ILE A 11 3.19 77.25 2.36
N ASN A 12 2.44 78.19 2.96
CA ASN A 12 2.94 79.12 3.96
C ASN A 12 3.29 78.41 5.28
N LEU A 13 4.59 78.36 5.60
CA LEU A 13 5.13 77.94 6.92
C LEU A 13 4.60 78.81 8.07
N ASP A 14 4.23 80.06 7.77
CA ASP A 14 3.68 81.07 8.68
C ASP A 14 2.46 80.56 9.46
N SER A 15 1.50 79.92 8.75
CA SER A 15 0.27 79.38 9.35
C SER A 15 0.52 78.19 10.30
N LEU A 16 1.68 77.55 10.24
CA LEU A 16 2.07 76.46 11.13
C LEU A 16 2.82 77.01 12.36
N MET A 17 3.60 78.08 12.19
CA MET A 17 4.23 78.80 13.29
C MET A 17 3.20 79.47 14.22
N ASP A 18 2.15 80.07 13.65
CA ASP A 18 1.05 80.68 14.43
C ASP A 18 0.31 79.65 15.32
N THR A 19 0.06 78.44 14.81
CA THR A 19 -0.64 77.41 15.59
C THR A 19 0.22 76.85 16.72
N LEU A 20 1.53 76.68 16.50
CA LEU A 20 2.47 76.27 17.55
C LEU A 20 2.61 77.34 18.64
N THR A 21 2.66 78.62 18.27
CA THR A 21 2.85 79.73 19.21
C THR A 21 1.63 79.92 20.12
N ASN A 22 0.42 79.76 19.58
CA ASN A 22 -0.82 79.85 20.36
C ASN A 22 -0.96 78.69 21.38
N VAL A 23 -0.62 77.45 20.98
CA VAL A 23 -0.69 76.28 21.88
C VAL A 23 0.38 76.33 22.98
N VAL A 24 1.60 76.80 22.68
CA VAL A 24 2.63 77.00 23.71
C VAL A 24 2.27 78.15 24.66
N GLY A 25 1.65 79.22 24.13
CA GLY A 25 1.19 80.36 24.93
C GLY A 25 0.17 79.98 26.02
N ILE A 26 -0.86 79.20 25.68
CA ILE A 26 -1.88 78.79 26.66
C ILE A 26 -1.32 77.85 27.74
N LEU A 27 -0.38 76.97 27.40
CA LEU A 27 0.31 76.11 28.37
C LEU A 27 1.15 76.91 29.37
N LEU A 28 1.85 77.96 28.91
CA LEU A 28 2.63 78.85 29.78
C LEU A 28 1.75 79.62 30.77
N ILE A 29 0.58 80.09 30.35
CA ILE A 29 -0.37 80.81 31.22
C ILE A 29 -0.92 79.89 32.32
N VAL A 30 -1.30 78.65 31.99
CA VAL A 30 -1.78 77.66 32.98
C VAL A 30 -0.68 77.31 34.00
N LEU A 31 0.57 77.17 33.55
CA LEU A 31 1.71 76.90 34.43
C LEU A 31 1.96 78.03 35.43
N ILE A 32 1.93 79.28 34.97
CA ILE A 32 2.10 80.47 35.83
C ILE A 32 0.97 80.58 36.86
N PHE A 33 -0.28 80.29 36.46
CA PHE A 33 -1.42 80.34 37.38
C PHE A 33 -1.34 79.28 38.50
N SER A 34 -0.85 78.08 38.17
CA SER A 34 -0.58 77.01 39.14
C SER A 34 0.52 77.39 40.13
N LEU A 35 1.59 78.04 39.66
CA LEU A 35 2.70 78.49 40.51
C LEU A 35 2.31 79.66 41.44
N LEU A 36 1.45 80.58 40.98
CA LEU A 36 0.97 81.70 41.79
C LEU A 36 0.02 81.25 42.92
N SER A 37 -0.80 80.22 42.69
CA SER A 37 -1.76 79.74 43.71
C SER A 37 -1.09 78.97 44.86
N GLY A 38 0.13 78.46 44.68
CA GLY A 38 0.85 77.69 45.71
C GLY A 38 1.53 78.53 46.81
N GLY A 39 1.78 79.82 46.58
CA GLY A 39 2.64 80.64 47.43
C GLY A 39 2.05 81.07 48.78
N ASP A 40 0.75 81.40 48.81
CA ASP A 40 0.10 82.01 49.98
C ASP A 40 -0.43 80.99 51.02
N ALA A 41 -0.64 79.74 50.62
CA ALA A 41 -1.12 78.69 51.52
C ALA A 41 -0.10 78.34 52.63
N VAL A 42 1.19 78.33 52.30
CA VAL A 42 2.25 77.81 53.18
C VAL A 42 2.58 78.74 54.35
N LYS A 43 2.37 80.07 54.20
CA LYS A 43 2.67 81.05 55.27
C LYS A 43 1.66 81.02 56.44
N ARG A 44 0.44 80.51 56.26
CA ARG A 44 -0.55 80.38 57.36
C ARG A 44 -0.24 79.22 58.32
N ILE A 45 0.46 78.18 57.85
CA ILE A 45 0.55 76.89 58.56
C ILE A 45 1.56 76.93 59.74
N LYS A 46 2.52 77.86 59.74
CA LYS A 46 3.53 77.99 60.82
C LYS A 46 3.03 78.64 62.12
N GLY A 47 1.77 79.07 62.20
CA GLY A 47 1.24 79.86 63.33
C GLY A 47 0.41 79.10 64.37
N PHE A 48 0.19 77.79 64.21
CA PHE A 48 -0.71 76.98 65.05
C PHE A 48 -0.12 75.61 65.37
N VAL A 49 0.99 75.58 66.12
CA VAL A 49 1.54 74.34 66.68
C VAL A 49 1.87 74.57 68.15
N ASP A 50 0.84 74.53 68.99
CA ASP A 50 0.91 74.22 70.42
C ASP A 50 -0.41 73.52 70.82
N ASP A 51 -0.29 72.48 71.66
CA ASP A 51 -1.35 71.66 72.27
C ASP A 51 -2.44 71.03 71.37
N VAL A 52 -2.09 69.90 70.74
CA VAL A 52 -3.07 68.93 70.22
C VAL A 52 -3.78 68.24 71.39
N SER A 53 -4.99 68.68 71.71
CA SER A 53 -5.79 68.07 72.78
C SER A 53 -6.26 66.66 72.41
N ALA A 54 -6.56 65.82 73.41
CA ALA A 54 -7.00 64.44 73.19
C ALA A 54 -8.27 64.34 72.31
N GLU A 55 -9.15 65.34 72.32
CA GLU A 55 -10.29 65.42 71.39
C GLU A 55 -9.87 65.64 69.93
N GLN A 56 -8.84 66.46 69.67
CA GLN A 56 -8.36 66.67 68.31
C GLN A 56 -7.69 65.42 67.76
N LEU A 57 -6.97 64.69 68.60
CA LEU A 57 -6.38 63.39 68.26
C LEU A 57 -7.47 62.34 67.95
N ALA A 58 -8.54 62.29 68.75
CA ALA A 58 -9.69 61.42 68.49
C ALA A 58 -10.46 61.79 67.20
N ARG A 59 -10.62 63.09 66.90
CA ARG A 59 -11.23 63.55 65.63
C ARG A 59 -10.35 63.19 64.44
N ALA A 60 -9.04 63.42 64.51
CA ALA A 60 -8.09 63.05 63.46
C ALA A 60 -8.02 61.53 63.24
N GLN A 61 -8.19 60.72 64.29
CA GLN A 61 -8.32 59.26 64.16
C GLN A 61 -9.63 58.86 63.48
N GLY A 62 -10.77 59.46 63.85
CA GLY A 62 -12.05 59.24 63.17
C GLY A 62 -12.02 59.64 61.70
N GLU A 63 -11.49 60.82 61.37
CA GLU A 63 -11.27 61.28 59.99
C GLU A 63 -10.34 60.33 59.22
N ALA A 64 -9.28 59.82 59.86
CA ALA A 64 -8.38 58.84 59.24
C ALA A 64 -9.06 57.48 58.98
N GLU A 65 -9.94 57.00 59.86
CA GLU A 65 -10.73 55.78 59.65
C GLU A 65 -11.78 55.97 58.54
N GLU A 66 -12.42 57.13 58.44
CA GLU A 66 -13.33 57.46 57.33
C GLU A 66 -12.58 57.57 55.99
N LEU A 67 -11.41 58.22 55.98
CA LEU A 67 -10.50 58.26 54.83
C LEU A 67 -10.05 56.86 54.42
N GLN A 68 -9.72 55.98 55.36
CA GLN A 68 -9.36 54.58 55.06
C GLN A 68 -10.53 53.82 54.43
N LYS A 69 -11.75 53.96 54.95
CA LYS A 69 -12.95 53.34 54.35
C LYS A 69 -13.19 53.85 52.92
N LEU A 70 -13.09 55.16 52.69
CA LEU A 70 -13.22 55.75 51.35
C LEU A 70 -12.13 55.26 50.39
N ILE A 71 -10.90 55.08 50.87
CA ILE A 71 -9.80 54.51 50.08
C ILE A 71 -10.04 53.03 49.76
N GLU A 72 -10.56 52.23 50.69
CA GLU A 72 -10.93 50.84 50.43
C GLU A 72 -12.12 50.71 49.47
N GLU A 73 -13.14 51.56 49.58
CA GLU A 73 -14.27 51.61 48.65
C GLU A 73 -13.81 52.03 47.24
N GLY A 74 -12.97 53.06 47.14
CA GLY A 74 -12.34 53.46 45.88
C GLY A 74 -11.46 52.36 45.28
N ARG A 75 -10.74 51.61 46.11
CA ARG A 75 -9.92 50.46 45.68
C ARG A 75 -10.78 49.30 45.18
N LYS A 76 -11.88 48.97 45.85
CA LYS A 76 -12.86 47.98 45.38
C LYS A 76 -13.47 48.40 44.05
N GLY A 77 -13.92 49.66 43.93
CA GLY A 77 -14.44 50.21 42.67
C GLY A 77 -13.43 50.12 41.52
N LEU A 78 -12.15 50.43 41.75
CA LEU A 78 -11.10 50.25 40.74
C LEU A 78 -10.89 48.77 40.34
N GLN A 79 -10.98 47.84 41.29
CA GLN A 79 -10.85 46.41 41.06
C GLN A 79 -12.05 45.83 40.27
N ASP A 80 -13.25 46.36 40.51
CA ASP A 80 -14.47 46.06 39.75
C ASP A 80 -14.40 46.63 38.32
N PHE A 81 -13.82 47.83 38.14
CA PHE A 81 -13.58 48.41 36.81
C PHE A 81 -12.53 47.65 35.99
N ASP A 82 -11.45 47.19 36.61
CA ASP A 82 -10.38 46.45 35.94
C ASP A 82 -10.83 45.04 35.52
N SER A 83 -11.58 44.35 36.38
CA SER A 83 -12.22 43.07 36.06
C SER A 83 -13.26 43.20 34.94
N GLN A 84 -14.16 44.19 34.99
CA GLN A 84 -15.09 44.48 33.88
C GLN A 84 -14.36 44.82 32.56
N THR A 85 -13.21 45.49 32.63
CA THR A 85 -12.41 45.84 31.46
C THR A 85 -11.77 44.58 30.85
N SER A 86 -11.24 43.69 31.68
CA SER A 86 -10.71 42.38 31.27
C SER A 86 -11.80 41.50 30.61
N GLU A 87 -12.98 41.40 31.21
CA GLU A 87 -14.12 40.66 30.62
C GLU A 87 -14.57 41.24 29.26
N ARG A 88 -14.59 42.57 29.13
CA ARG A 88 -14.88 43.25 27.85
C ARG A 88 -13.80 42.99 26.79
N GLN A 89 -12.53 42.91 27.17
CA GLN A 89 -11.45 42.54 26.24
C GLN A 89 -11.54 41.07 25.80
N VAL A 90 -11.80 40.13 26.72
CA VAL A 90 -11.96 38.70 26.41
C VAL A 90 -13.18 38.45 25.51
N SER A 91 -14.30 39.13 25.76
CA SER A 91 -15.49 39.04 24.90
C SER A 91 -15.27 39.67 23.52
N LEU A 92 -14.57 40.80 23.41
CA LEU A 92 -14.15 41.37 22.12
C LEU A 92 -13.22 40.43 21.33
N ALA A 93 -12.29 39.74 22.00
CA ALA A 93 -11.41 38.77 21.37
C ALA A 93 -12.22 37.59 20.80
N ARG A 94 -13.11 36.99 21.61
CA ARG A 94 -14.02 35.92 21.17
C ARG A 94 -14.93 36.36 20.02
N GLN A 95 -15.47 37.58 20.04
CA GLN A 95 -16.29 38.10 18.94
C GLN A 95 -15.49 38.26 17.64
N LYS A 96 -14.25 38.77 17.70
CA LYS A 96 -13.36 38.87 16.53
C LYS A 96 -13.03 37.49 15.95
N GLU A 97 -12.79 36.50 16.80
CA GLU A 97 -12.51 35.13 16.38
C GLU A 97 -13.75 34.46 15.75
N LEU A 98 -14.94 34.66 16.32
CA LEU A 98 -16.20 34.19 15.73
C LEU A 98 -16.44 34.82 14.34
N ILE A 99 -16.15 36.13 14.19
CA ILE A 99 -16.25 36.83 12.89
C ILE A 99 -15.21 36.28 11.89
N ALA A 100 -14.01 35.92 12.34
CA ALA A 100 -12.99 35.30 11.48
C ALA A 100 -13.41 33.89 11.01
N GLN A 101 -13.95 33.07 11.92
CA GLN A 101 -14.50 31.74 11.60
C GLN A 101 -15.68 31.86 10.63
N LEU A 102 -16.67 32.72 10.91
CA LEU A 102 -17.81 32.97 10.02
C LEU A 102 -17.38 33.47 8.63
N LYS A 103 -16.33 34.31 8.53
CA LYS A 103 -15.75 34.71 7.24
C LYS A 103 -15.07 33.55 6.52
N ALA A 104 -14.34 32.69 7.23
CA ALA A 104 -13.70 31.51 6.65
C ALA A 104 -14.75 30.50 6.14
N ASP A 105 -15.83 30.29 6.88
CA ASP A 105 -16.91 29.37 6.49
C ASP A 105 -17.78 29.96 5.37
N MET A 106 -18.05 31.27 5.37
CA MET A 106 -18.60 31.99 4.22
C MET A 106 -17.74 31.81 2.95
N ALA A 107 -16.40 31.85 3.08
CA ALA A 107 -15.50 31.64 1.95
C ALA A 107 -15.53 30.17 1.45
N LYS A 108 -15.57 29.18 2.35
CA LYS A 108 -15.76 27.76 2.01
C LYS A 108 -17.13 27.50 1.34
N LEU A 109 -18.18 28.19 1.78
CA LEU A 109 -19.52 28.11 1.19
C LEU A 109 -19.57 28.80 -0.19
N ALA A 110 -18.82 29.89 -0.38
CA ALA A 110 -18.70 30.57 -1.67
C ALA A 110 -17.91 29.75 -2.71
N THR A 111 -16.91 28.95 -2.29
CA THR A 111 -16.20 28.01 -3.18
C THR A 111 -16.97 26.71 -3.41
N SER A 112 -17.86 26.31 -2.50
CA SER A 112 -18.81 25.20 -2.70
C SER A 112 -20.11 25.64 -3.40
N LYS A 113 -20.02 26.64 -4.29
CA LYS A 113 -20.98 26.81 -5.39
C LYS A 113 -21.00 25.53 -6.24
N ILE A 114 -22.02 24.71 -5.99
CA ILE A 114 -22.33 23.49 -6.74
C ILE A 114 -22.34 23.82 -8.23
N ASN A 115 -21.35 23.32 -8.99
CA ASN A 115 -21.29 23.52 -10.44
C ASN A 115 -22.45 22.74 -11.10
N ALA A 116 -23.59 23.41 -11.29
CA ALA A 116 -24.81 22.81 -11.82
C ALA A 116 -24.61 22.22 -13.23
N GLU A 117 -23.72 22.80 -14.04
CA GLU A 117 -23.24 22.23 -15.32
C GLU A 117 -22.58 20.86 -15.13
N GLU A 118 -21.64 20.75 -14.19
CA GLU A 118 -20.89 19.52 -13.93
C GLU A 118 -21.79 18.43 -13.32
N LEU A 119 -22.71 18.80 -12.42
CA LEU A 119 -23.73 17.85 -11.93
C LEU A 119 -24.68 17.39 -13.03
N LYS A 120 -25.14 18.28 -13.93
CA LYS A 120 -25.95 17.87 -15.10
C LYS A 120 -25.20 16.87 -15.98
N LYS A 121 -23.92 17.12 -16.24
CA LYS A 121 -23.05 16.23 -17.02
C LYS A 121 -22.87 14.86 -16.34
N GLN A 122 -22.62 14.84 -15.03
CA GLN A 122 -22.53 13.59 -14.27
C GLN A 122 -23.87 12.83 -14.20
N VAL A 123 -25.01 13.53 -14.10
CA VAL A 123 -26.34 12.90 -14.15
C VAL A 123 -26.61 12.30 -15.53
N ALA A 124 -26.28 13.00 -16.62
CA ALA A 124 -26.41 12.46 -17.98
C ALA A 124 -25.51 11.23 -18.19
N GLN A 125 -24.25 11.28 -17.75
CA GLN A 125 -23.32 10.16 -17.83
C GLN A 125 -23.79 8.95 -17.02
N ARG A 126 -24.31 9.17 -15.80
CA ARG A 126 -24.89 8.10 -14.97
C ARG A 126 -26.15 7.50 -15.59
N ARG A 127 -27.02 8.29 -16.22
CA ARG A 127 -28.19 7.78 -16.96
C ARG A 127 -27.78 6.85 -18.11
N ALA A 128 -26.81 7.26 -18.93
CA ALA A 128 -26.27 6.41 -19.99
C ALA A 128 -25.63 5.11 -19.47
N GLN A 129 -24.99 5.15 -18.29
CA GLN A 129 -24.49 3.95 -17.62
C GLN A 129 -25.62 3.03 -17.14
N VAL A 130 -26.70 3.59 -16.56
CA VAL A 130 -27.88 2.81 -16.12
C VAL A 130 -28.54 2.12 -17.32
N GLU A 131 -28.82 2.84 -18.42
CA GLU A 131 -29.40 2.24 -19.64
C GLU A 131 -28.53 1.12 -20.24
N SER A 132 -27.20 1.24 -20.16
CA SER A 132 -26.26 0.19 -20.59
C SER A 132 -26.31 -1.04 -19.68
N VAL A 133 -26.40 -0.83 -18.36
CA VAL A 133 -26.51 -1.91 -17.37
C VAL A 133 -27.86 -2.61 -17.47
N GLU A 134 -28.96 -1.90 -17.68
CA GLU A 134 -30.29 -2.47 -17.89
C GLU A 134 -30.33 -3.38 -19.12
N LYS A 135 -29.69 -2.98 -20.23
CA LYS A 135 -29.53 -3.86 -21.41
C LYS A 135 -28.74 -5.13 -21.09
N GLN A 136 -27.62 -5.01 -20.39
CA GLN A 136 -26.82 -6.18 -19.98
C GLN A 136 -27.57 -7.10 -18.99
N ILE A 137 -28.46 -6.56 -18.15
CA ILE A 137 -29.33 -7.35 -17.28
C ILE A 137 -30.33 -8.14 -18.15
N GLY A 138 -31.03 -7.51 -19.09
CA GLY A 138 -31.95 -8.20 -20.00
C GLY A 138 -31.26 -9.28 -20.86
N GLU A 139 -30.06 -9.02 -21.37
CA GLU A 139 -29.24 -10.02 -22.07
C GLU A 139 -28.89 -11.21 -21.15
N LYS A 140 -28.52 -10.96 -19.89
CA LYS A 140 -28.21 -12.03 -18.94
C LYS A 140 -29.45 -12.79 -18.49
N GLU A 141 -30.60 -12.14 -18.33
CA GLU A 141 -31.86 -12.80 -17.99
C GLU A 141 -32.36 -13.69 -19.13
N THR A 142 -32.28 -13.25 -20.38
CA THR A 142 -32.59 -14.09 -21.54
C THR A 142 -31.61 -15.26 -21.68
N LEU A 143 -30.31 -15.06 -21.40
CA LEU A 143 -29.33 -16.14 -21.34
C LEU A 143 -29.67 -17.15 -20.24
N ILE A 144 -29.98 -16.70 -19.01
CA ILE A 144 -30.40 -17.55 -17.88
C ILE A 144 -31.67 -18.34 -18.24
N ALA A 145 -32.65 -17.71 -18.88
CA ALA A 145 -33.87 -18.38 -19.34
C ALA A 145 -33.54 -19.48 -20.38
N SER A 146 -32.67 -19.18 -21.34
CA SER A 146 -32.24 -20.16 -22.36
C SER A 146 -31.44 -21.33 -21.78
N LEU A 147 -30.60 -21.08 -20.76
CA LEU A 147 -29.84 -22.09 -20.05
C LEU A 147 -30.77 -22.97 -19.20
N ARG A 148 -31.77 -22.39 -18.53
CA ARG A 148 -32.79 -23.13 -17.77
C ARG A 148 -33.65 -24.00 -18.68
N ALA A 149 -34.07 -23.50 -19.85
CA ALA A 149 -34.80 -24.29 -20.83
C ALA A 149 -33.97 -25.50 -21.30
N ARG A 150 -32.70 -25.28 -21.69
CA ARG A 150 -31.77 -26.37 -22.04
C ARG A 150 -31.53 -27.37 -20.91
N LEU A 151 -31.52 -26.91 -19.65
CA LEU A 151 -31.39 -27.79 -18.49
C LEU A 151 -32.66 -28.64 -18.26
N ALA A 152 -33.85 -28.10 -18.54
CA ALA A 152 -35.10 -28.82 -18.47
C ALA A 152 -35.27 -29.84 -19.61
N ASP A 153 -34.81 -29.49 -20.82
CA ASP A 153 -34.76 -30.40 -21.98
C ASP A 153 -33.64 -31.45 -21.87
N THR A 154 -32.71 -31.29 -20.91
CA THR A 154 -31.72 -32.33 -20.60
C THR A 154 -32.39 -33.39 -19.73
N PRO A 155 -32.66 -34.61 -20.24
CA PRO A 155 -33.26 -35.66 -19.42
C PRO A 155 -32.36 -35.94 -18.22
N ALA A 156 -32.97 -36.14 -17.04
CA ALA A 156 -32.26 -36.49 -15.83
C ALA A 156 -31.45 -37.77 -16.06
N ARG A 157 -30.15 -37.61 -16.29
CA ARG A 157 -29.23 -38.71 -16.51
C ARG A 157 -29.24 -39.56 -15.25
N GLY A 158 -29.80 -40.77 -15.36
CA GLY A 158 -29.67 -41.78 -14.31
C GLY A 158 -28.19 -42.01 -13.98
N PRO A 159 -27.86 -42.70 -12.86
CA PRO A 159 -26.48 -43.01 -12.55
C PRO A 159 -25.82 -43.66 -13.77
N ASP A 160 -24.78 -43.02 -14.32
CA ASP A 160 -24.07 -43.50 -15.51
C ASP A 160 -23.73 -44.97 -15.28
N MET A 161 -24.19 -45.88 -16.15
CA MET A 161 -23.78 -47.29 -16.02
C MET A 161 -22.27 -47.46 -16.26
N ASP A 162 -21.66 -46.47 -16.91
CA ASP A 162 -20.22 -46.29 -17.07
C ASP A 162 -19.59 -45.46 -15.94
N ALA A 163 -20.24 -45.32 -14.77
CA ALA A 163 -19.70 -44.66 -13.58
C ALA A 163 -18.50 -45.43 -13.03
N LYS A 164 -17.36 -45.25 -13.70
CA LYS A 164 -16.05 -45.79 -13.38
C LYS A 164 -15.71 -45.41 -11.94
N ILE A 165 -15.75 -46.39 -11.04
CA ILE A 165 -15.49 -46.18 -9.61
C ILE A 165 -14.06 -45.66 -9.44
N VAL A 166 -13.93 -44.35 -9.28
CA VAL A 166 -12.64 -43.69 -9.09
C VAL A 166 -12.28 -43.79 -7.61
N ASN A 167 -11.61 -44.89 -7.24
CA ASN A 167 -10.90 -44.94 -5.98
C ASN A 167 -9.77 -43.89 -6.02
N LEU A 168 -9.96 -42.79 -5.30
CA LEU A 168 -8.89 -41.91 -4.84
C LEU A 168 -8.51 -42.38 -3.42
N PRO A 169 -7.47 -43.22 -3.25
CA PRO A 169 -6.86 -43.42 -1.95
C PRO A 169 -6.46 -42.08 -1.34
N ASP A 170 -6.65 -41.96 -0.03
CA ASP A 170 -6.26 -40.79 0.77
C ASP A 170 -4.83 -40.35 0.45
N PRO A 171 -4.55 -39.03 0.47
CA PRO A 171 -3.19 -38.52 0.38
C PRO A 171 -2.31 -39.18 1.45
N ARG A 172 -1.22 -39.81 1.01
CA ARG A 172 -0.18 -40.38 1.88
C ARG A 172 1.14 -39.76 1.49
N ASP A 173 1.94 -39.40 2.49
CA ASP A 173 3.31 -38.95 2.28
C ASP A 173 4.15 -40.05 1.62
N ALA A 174 5.17 -39.65 0.86
CA ALA A 174 6.13 -40.58 0.30
C ALA A 174 6.84 -41.36 1.42
N PRO A 175 7.09 -42.68 1.28
CA PRO A 175 7.84 -43.44 2.27
C PRO A 175 9.21 -42.82 2.51
N LYS A 176 9.62 -42.71 3.78
CA LYS A 176 10.89 -42.10 4.16
C LYS A 176 12.07 -42.81 3.48
N GLY A 177 12.78 -42.10 2.61
CA GLY A 177 13.93 -42.63 1.87
C GLY A 177 13.61 -43.27 0.51
N ALA A 178 12.34 -43.43 0.13
CA ALA A 178 11.98 -43.93 -1.18
C ALA A 178 12.20 -42.85 -2.27
N GLN A 179 12.69 -43.25 -3.44
CA GLN A 179 12.93 -42.35 -4.57
C GLN A 179 11.73 -42.28 -5.53
N PRO A 180 11.41 -41.11 -6.09
CA PRO A 180 10.38 -40.98 -7.11
C PRO A 180 10.84 -41.55 -8.45
N LEU A 181 10.02 -42.39 -9.06
CA LEU A 181 10.07 -42.70 -10.48
C LEU A 181 9.08 -41.79 -11.19
N THR A 182 9.59 -40.79 -11.91
CA THR A 182 8.75 -39.77 -12.53
C THR A 182 8.11 -40.26 -13.84
N PHE A 183 6.80 -40.02 -13.95
CA PHE A 183 6.01 -40.22 -15.17
C PHE A 183 5.29 -38.93 -15.53
N ILE A 184 5.22 -38.58 -16.81
CA ILE A 184 4.38 -37.49 -17.31
C ILE A 184 3.11 -38.09 -17.90
N CYS A 185 1.95 -37.54 -17.50
CA CYS A 185 0.67 -37.76 -18.16
C CYS A 185 0.30 -36.48 -18.93
N ARG A 186 0.43 -36.49 -20.26
CA ARG A 186 0.10 -35.35 -21.13
C ARG A 186 -0.47 -35.81 -22.48
N SER A 187 -1.45 -35.08 -23.00
CA SER A 187 -2.16 -35.31 -24.27
C SER A 187 -2.58 -36.77 -24.51
N GLY A 188 -3.04 -37.46 -23.45
CA GLY A 188 -3.49 -38.85 -23.51
C GLY A 188 -2.40 -39.92 -23.38
N TRP A 189 -1.14 -39.54 -23.15
CA TRP A 189 0.00 -40.46 -23.05
C TRP A 189 0.58 -40.53 -21.64
N VAL A 190 1.09 -41.70 -21.24
CA VAL A 190 1.95 -41.88 -20.06
C VAL A 190 3.38 -42.22 -20.48
N VAL A 191 4.34 -41.43 -20.00
CA VAL A 191 5.75 -41.49 -20.42
C VAL A 191 6.69 -41.43 -19.22
N PRO A 192 7.68 -42.33 -19.08
CA PRO A 192 8.67 -42.30 -18.01
C PRO A 192 9.71 -41.22 -18.31
N VAL A 193 10.16 -40.50 -17.29
CA VAL A 193 11.14 -39.41 -17.44
C VAL A 193 12.27 -39.59 -16.45
N ASP A 194 13.45 -39.93 -16.96
CA ASP A 194 14.70 -39.97 -16.19
C ASP A 194 15.26 -38.56 -16.02
N ILE A 195 14.76 -37.84 -15.01
CA ILE A 195 15.19 -36.47 -14.68
C ILE A 195 16.72 -36.41 -14.51
N GLN A 196 17.32 -37.38 -13.81
CA GLN A 196 18.75 -37.37 -13.50
C GLN A 196 19.60 -37.63 -14.76
N GLY A 197 19.26 -38.65 -15.56
CA GLY A 197 19.96 -38.92 -16.81
C GLY A 197 19.81 -37.82 -17.86
N LEU A 198 18.66 -37.13 -17.90
CA LEU A 198 18.47 -35.96 -18.76
C LEU A 198 19.28 -34.75 -18.28
N GLN A 199 19.37 -34.51 -16.97
CA GLN A 199 20.24 -33.48 -16.39
C GLN A 199 21.72 -33.76 -16.70
N LEU A 200 22.21 -34.98 -16.47
CA LEU A 200 23.60 -35.35 -16.75
C LEU A 200 23.97 -35.16 -18.24
N LYS A 201 23.10 -35.57 -19.17
CA LYS A 201 23.28 -35.33 -20.61
C LYS A 201 23.33 -33.84 -20.94
N ALA A 202 22.43 -33.04 -20.37
CA ALA A 202 22.41 -31.60 -20.59
C ALA A 202 23.65 -30.91 -20.02
N GLN A 203 24.08 -31.28 -18.80
CA GLN A 203 25.32 -30.79 -18.18
C GLN A 203 26.54 -31.10 -19.04
N GLN A 204 26.64 -32.31 -19.59
CA GLN A 204 27.76 -32.66 -20.47
C GLN A 204 27.76 -31.83 -21.76
N VAL A 205 26.60 -31.61 -22.39
CA VAL A 205 26.47 -30.73 -23.57
C VAL A 205 26.86 -29.28 -23.25
N ILE A 206 26.49 -28.78 -22.08
CA ILE A 206 26.87 -27.44 -21.61
C ILE A 206 28.37 -27.35 -21.35
N LYS A 207 28.97 -28.37 -20.72
CA LYS A 207 30.41 -28.46 -20.47
C LYS A 207 31.23 -28.53 -21.76
N ASP A 208 30.80 -29.36 -22.73
CA ASP A 208 31.40 -29.41 -24.07
C ASP A 208 31.39 -28.02 -24.76
N GLY A 209 30.36 -27.22 -24.49
CA GLY A 209 30.15 -25.88 -25.07
C GLY A 209 30.65 -24.70 -24.21
N GLU A 210 31.23 -24.94 -23.04
CA GLU A 210 31.43 -23.93 -21.98
C GLU A 210 32.17 -22.69 -22.49
N ARG A 211 33.27 -22.87 -23.24
CA ARG A 211 34.09 -21.80 -23.85
C ARG A 211 33.34 -20.87 -24.81
N VAL A 212 32.17 -21.29 -25.32
CA VAL A 212 31.35 -20.54 -26.28
C VAL A 212 30.11 -19.93 -25.61
N LEU A 213 29.63 -20.60 -24.55
CA LEU A 213 28.44 -20.24 -23.78
C LEU A 213 28.74 -19.26 -22.64
N TYR A 214 29.91 -19.36 -22.01
CA TYR A 214 30.30 -18.49 -20.91
C TYR A 214 31.02 -17.23 -21.40
N ARG A 215 30.61 -16.07 -20.86
CA ARG A 215 31.21 -14.76 -21.10
C ARG A 215 31.99 -14.35 -19.85
N GLU A 216 33.29 -14.64 -19.85
CA GLU A 216 34.21 -14.27 -18.75
C GLU A 216 34.21 -12.76 -18.47
N ASP A 217 34.09 -11.96 -19.53
CA ASP A 217 34.05 -10.49 -19.53
C ASP A 217 32.86 -9.90 -18.74
N VAL A 218 31.73 -10.59 -18.70
CA VAL A 218 30.51 -10.14 -18.00
C VAL A 218 30.14 -11.06 -16.83
N ASN A 219 30.82 -12.19 -16.66
CA ASN A 219 30.44 -13.29 -15.77
C ASN A 219 28.94 -13.66 -15.94
N ARG A 220 28.57 -14.00 -17.19
CA ARG A 220 27.19 -14.34 -17.60
C ARG A 220 27.18 -15.48 -18.61
N ILE A 221 26.01 -16.10 -18.78
CA ILE A 221 25.78 -17.14 -19.78
C ILE A 221 25.09 -16.54 -21.00
N ASP A 222 25.61 -16.84 -22.18
CA ASP A 222 24.99 -16.59 -23.47
C ASP A 222 23.89 -17.63 -23.72
N CYS A 223 22.71 -17.36 -23.15
CA CYS A 223 21.58 -18.28 -23.21
C CYS A 223 21.03 -18.44 -24.63
N ASP A 224 21.19 -17.45 -25.51
CA ASP A 224 20.75 -17.56 -26.91
C ASP A 224 21.61 -18.56 -27.67
N LYS A 225 22.94 -18.56 -27.46
CA LYS A 225 23.81 -19.64 -27.95
C LYS A 225 23.48 -20.99 -27.30
N MET A 226 23.07 -21.01 -26.03
CA MET A 226 22.68 -22.26 -25.35
C MET A 226 21.40 -22.86 -25.96
N VAL A 227 20.40 -22.03 -26.27
CA VAL A 227 19.20 -22.42 -27.02
C VAL A 227 19.61 -22.99 -28.39
N GLN A 228 20.40 -22.25 -29.17
CA GLN A 228 20.86 -22.71 -30.48
C GLN A 228 21.65 -24.03 -30.43
N LEU A 229 22.43 -24.26 -29.36
CA LEU A 229 23.18 -25.50 -29.16
C LEU A 229 22.23 -26.70 -28.97
N PHE A 230 21.18 -26.56 -28.16
CA PHE A 230 20.18 -27.62 -27.90
C PHE A 230 19.14 -27.77 -29.03
N GLU A 231 19.01 -26.75 -29.90
CA GLU A 231 18.27 -26.88 -31.15
C GLU A 231 19.03 -27.70 -32.20
N LYS A 232 20.34 -27.44 -32.34
CA LYS A 232 21.22 -28.12 -33.32
C LYS A 232 21.65 -29.52 -32.88
N ARG A 233 22.00 -29.72 -31.60
CA ARG A 233 22.38 -31.02 -31.03
C ARG A 233 21.16 -31.67 -30.39
N PHE A 234 20.83 -32.90 -30.76
CA PHE A 234 19.80 -33.65 -30.04
C PHE A 234 20.30 -33.98 -28.63
N VAL A 235 19.57 -33.48 -27.62
CA VAL A 235 19.76 -33.81 -26.21
C VAL A 235 18.48 -34.47 -25.72
N GLY A 236 18.56 -35.65 -25.10
CA GLY A 236 17.37 -36.40 -24.68
C GLY A 236 17.56 -37.91 -24.69
N ASP A 237 16.48 -38.63 -24.94
CA ASP A 237 16.45 -40.09 -25.05
C ASP A 237 15.36 -40.55 -26.06
N ARG A 238 14.90 -41.80 -25.95
CA ARG A 238 13.85 -42.36 -26.80
C ARG A 238 12.44 -41.80 -26.51
N PHE A 239 12.23 -41.19 -25.35
CA PHE A 239 10.95 -40.70 -24.86
C PHE A 239 10.85 -39.18 -24.89
N CYS A 240 11.93 -38.48 -24.54
CA CYS A 240 11.96 -37.03 -24.36
C CYS A 240 13.06 -36.36 -25.19
N ARG A 241 12.79 -35.14 -25.64
CA ARG A 241 13.79 -34.16 -26.10
C ARG A 241 13.93 -33.07 -25.04
N VAL A 242 15.18 -32.66 -24.78
CA VAL A 242 15.51 -31.52 -23.94
C VAL A 242 15.73 -30.29 -24.82
N LYS A 243 15.15 -29.16 -24.42
CA LYS A 243 15.47 -27.82 -24.94
C LYS A 243 15.82 -26.89 -23.77
N ILE A 244 16.42 -25.74 -24.08
CA ILE A 244 16.60 -24.69 -23.10
C ILE A 244 15.36 -23.80 -23.06
N TYR A 245 14.88 -23.51 -21.85
CA TYR A 245 13.88 -22.50 -21.57
C TYR A 245 14.48 -21.48 -20.62
N VAL A 246 14.29 -20.20 -20.89
CA VAL A 246 14.77 -19.11 -20.00
C VAL A 246 13.56 -18.53 -19.28
N ALA A 247 13.49 -18.78 -17.97
CA ALA A 247 12.38 -18.29 -17.17
C ALA A 247 12.50 -16.79 -16.87
N GLY A 248 11.46 -16.23 -16.23
CA GLY A 248 11.41 -14.81 -15.88
C GLY A 248 12.51 -14.37 -14.90
N ASP A 249 13.12 -15.28 -14.15
CA ASP A 249 14.25 -15.03 -13.24
C ASP A 249 15.60 -14.87 -13.95
N ALA A 250 15.60 -14.80 -15.28
CA ALA A 250 16.78 -14.74 -16.14
C ALA A 250 17.72 -15.94 -16.03
N LYS A 251 17.27 -17.10 -15.52
CA LYS A 251 18.08 -18.33 -15.51
C LYS A 251 17.67 -19.32 -16.61
N PRO A 252 18.63 -20.10 -17.15
CA PRO A 252 18.33 -21.20 -18.07
C PRO A 252 17.86 -22.44 -17.30
N TYR A 253 16.83 -23.09 -17.84
CA TYR A 253 16.25 -24.34 -17.37
C TYR A 253 16.13 -25.34 -18.54
N LEU A 254 15.89 -26.61 -18.20
CA LEU A 254 15.66 -27.67 -19.17
C LEU A 254 14.15 -27.84 -19.37
N LYS A 255 13.64 -27.45 -20.53
CA LYS A 255 12.30 -27.80 -21.01
C LYS A 255 12.33 -29.22 -21.54
N ILE A 256 11.43 -30.06 -21.05
CA ILE A 256 11.29 -31.46 -21.44
C ILE A 256 10.08 -31.58 -22.35
N GLU A 257 10.32 -31.89 -23.62
CA GLU A 257 9.29 -32.15 -24.61
C GLU A 257 9.15 -33.67 -24.84
N LEU A 258 7.92 -34.18 -24.73
CA LEU A 258 7.62 -35.56 -25.09
C LEU A 258 7.80 -35.75 -26.59
N ARG A 259 8.42 -36.87 -26.99
CA ARG A 259 8.53 -37.25 -28.40
C ARG A 259 7.19 -37.80 -28.92
N PRO A 260 6.89 -37.66 -30.23
CA PRO A 260 5.77 -38.36 -30.84
C PRO A 260 5.84 -39.87 -30.58
N ASP A 261 4.67 -40.46 -30.29
CA ASP A 261 4.50 -41.89 -29.97
C ASP A 261 5.37 -42.41 -28.79
N ALA A 262 5.83 -41.51 -27.91
CA ALA A 262 6.50 -41.89 -26.68
C ALA A 262 5.49 -42.53 -25.70
N GLY A 263 5.72 -43.79 -25.37
CA GLY A 263 5.02 -44.51 -24.31
C GLY A 263 3.65 -45.07 -24.69
N ASP A 264 2.71 -45.05 -23.74
CA ASP A 264 1.40 -45.68 -23.90
C ASP A 264 0.24 -44.68 -23.87
N LYS A 265 -0.77 -44.91 -24.71
CA LYS A 265 -2.04 -44.17 -24.70
C LYS A 265 -2.96 -44.66 -23.58
N THR A 266 -3.85 -43.81 -23.08
CA THR A 266 -4.92 -44.13 -22.08
C THR A 266 -5.54 -45.51 -22.27
N GLU A 267 -6.04 -45.82 -23.47
CA GLU A 267 -6.72 -47.08 -23.84
C GLU A 267 -5.83 -48.33 -23.77
N THR A 268 -4.51 -48.16 -23.78
CA THR A 268 -3.53 -49.25 -23.78
C THR A 268 -2.97 -49.55 -22.40
N ILE A 269 -2.94 -48.57 -21.47
CA ILE A 269 -2.34 -48.71 -20.14
C ILE A 269 -2.94 -49.88 -19.35
N GLY A 270 -4.26 -50.05 -19.40
CA GLY A 270 -4.96 -51.14 -18.70
C GLY A 270 -4.62 -52.55 -19.21
N LYS A 271 -4.01 -52.70 -20.39
CA LYS A 271 -3.64 -53.99 -20.99
C LYS A 271 -2.32 -54.49 -20.38
N GLY A 272 -2.25 -55.76 -19.97
CA GLY A 272 -1.04 -56.33 -19.34
C GLY A 272 0.24 -56.31 -20.19
N THR A 273 0.10 -56.14 -21.51
CA THR A 273 1.18 -56.02 -22.50
C THR A 273 1.72 -54.60 -22.69
N SER A 274 1.12 -53.59 -22.04
CA SER A 274 1.48 -52.18 -22.17
C SER A 274 2.95 -51.91 -21.79
N GLN A 275 3.57 -50.87 -22.36
CA GLN A 275 4.92 -50.45 -21.97
C GLN A 275 4.95 -50.02 -20.50
N PHE A 276 3.91 -49.34 -20.03
CA PHE A 276 3.72 -48.92 -18.65
C PHE A 276 3.79 -50.11 -17.69
N ASN A 277 2.97 -51.14 -17.91
CA ASN A 277 3.00 -52.37 -17.11
C ASN A 277 4.35 -53.08 -17.17
N ARG A 278 5.12 -52.94 -18.26
CA ARG A 278 6.48 -53.48 -18.37
C ARG A 278 7.51 -52.69 -17.56
N TRP A 279 7.40 -51.35 -17.50
CA TRP A 279 8.30 -50.54 -16.68
C TRP A 279 8.06 -50.72 -15.18
N ILE A 280 6.80 -50.77 -14.74
CA ILE A 280 6.49 -50.86 -13.31
C ILE A 280 6.69 -52.26 -12.70
N ARG A 281 6.69 -53.33 -13.52
CA ARG A 281 6.83 -54.72 -13.05
C ARG A 281 8.11 -55.00 -12.26
N GLY A 282 9.20 -54.28 -12.53
CA GLY A 282 10.48 -54.44 -11.85
C GLY A 282 10.69 -53.50 -10.66
N VAL A 283 9.71 -52.67 -10.31
CA VAL A 283 9.85 -51.62 -9.29
C VAL A 283 9.67 -52.22 -7.89
N ASN A 284 10.67 -52.02 -7.02
CA ASN A 284 10.58 -52.39 -5.62
C ASN A 284 9.72 -51.37 -4.83
N PRO A 285 8.52 -51.74 -4.32
CA PRO A 285 7.61 -50.79 -3.65
C PRO A 285 8.13 -50.20 -2.33
N GLN A 286 9.21 -50.76 -1.76
CA GLN A 286 9.84 -50.24 -0.55
C GLN A 286 10.91 -49.18 -0.84
N GLN A 287 11.52 -49.22 -2.04
CA GLN A 287 12.60 -48.31 -2.45
C GLN A 287 12.12 -47.19 -3.37
N PHE A 288 11.02 -47.42 -4.08
CA PHE A 288 10.52 -46.52 -5.11
C PHE A 288 9.01 -46.34 -5.03
N TYR A 289 8.56 -45.13 -5.37
CA TYR A 289 7.15 -44.81 -5.60
C TYR A 289 7.01 -44.11 -6.94
N LEU A 290 5.82 -44.13 -7.54
CA LEU A 290 5.56 -43.46 -8.81
C LEU A 290 5.14 -42.01 -8.55
N GLU A 291 5.78 -41.06 -9.20
CA GLU A 291 5.41 -39.64 -9.16
C GLU A 291 4.85 -39.22 -10.52
N PHE A 292 3.55 -38.96 -10.58
CA PHE A 292 2.89 -38.54 -11.82
C PHE A 292 2.81 -37.02 -11.94
N ARG A 293 3.42 -36.46 -12.99
CA ARG A 293 3.27 -35.06 -13.44
C ARG A 293 2.07 -35.03 -14.38
N VAL A 294 0.91 -34.61 -13.87
CA VAL A 294 -0.38 -34.78 -14.56
C VAL A 294 -0.86 -33.46 -15.14
N PHE A 295 -0.89 -33.38 -16.46
CA PHE A 295 -1.50 -32.25 -17.17
C PHE A 295 -3.02 -32.37 -17.14
N SER A 296 -3.72 -31.24 -17.08
CA SER A 296 -5.19 -31.20 -16.98
C SER A 296 -5.92 -31.83 -18.17
N ASP A 297 -5.23 -32.03 -19.30
CA ASP A 297 -5.73 -32.76 -20.48
C ASP A 297 -5.71 -34.30 -20.33
N SER A 298 -5.06 -34.83 -19.29
CA SER A 298 -4.66 -36.25 -19.19
C SER A 298 -5.01 -36.91 -17.86
N PHE A 299 -6.01 -36.40 -17.15
CA PHE A 299 -6.46 -36.98 -15.89
C PHE A 299 -6.93 -38.44 -16.05
N ALA A 300 -7.63 -38.76 -17.15
CA ALA A 300 -8.05 -40.14 -17.45
C ALA A 300 -6.86 -41.10 -17.62
N THR A 301 -5.77 -40.64 -18.25
CA THR A 301 -4.50 -41.37 -18.40
C THR A 301 -3.85 -41.66 -17.06
N TYR A 302 -3.83 -40.65 -16.17
CA TYR A 302 -3.32 -40.80 -14.81
C TYR A 302 -4.14 -41.81 -13.99
N LEU A 303 -5.47 -41.79 -14.08
CA LEU A 303 -6.32 -42.77 -13.38
C LEU A 303 -6.04 -44.21 -13.84
N GLU A 304 -5.89 -44.45 -15.14
CA GLU A 304 -5.50 -45.77 -15.67
C GLU A 304 -4.11 -46.20 -15.17
N ALA A 305 -3.12 -45.31 -15.21
CA ALA A 305 -1.76 -45.59 -14.73
C ALA A 305 -1.71 -45.85 -13.22
N ARG A 306 -2.47 -45.07 -12.42
CA ARG A 306 -2.62 -45.27 -10.97
C ARG A 306 -3.29 -46.60 -10.66
N ASN A 307 -4.35 -46.97 -11.38
CA ASN A 307 -5.02 -48.26 -11.21
C ASN A 307 -4.10 -49.43 -11.58
N ALA A 308 -3.30 -49.30 -12.63
CA ALA A 308 -2.29 -50.28 -13.00
C ALA A 308 -1.17 -50.43 -11.93
N ALA A 309 -0.71 -49.32 -11.35
CA ALA A 309 0.27 -49.33 -10.26
C ALA A 309 -0.30 -49.92 -8.95
N ALA A 310 -1.53 -49.56 -8.59
CA ALA A 310 -2.20 -50.06 -7.38
C ALA A 310 -2.41 -51.59 -7.43
N ARG A 311 -2.72 -52.16 -8.61
CA ARG A 311 -2.78 -53.63 -8.82
C ARG A 311 -1.45 -54.34 -8.57
N GLN A 312 -0.32 -53.63 -8.60
CA GLN A 312 1.01 -54.16 -8.28
C GLN A 312 1.49 -53.76 -6.87
N GLY A 313 0.63 -53.12 -6.05
CA GLY A 313 0.98 -52.66 -4.70
C GLY A 313 1.95 -51.48 -4.66
N ILE A 314 2.21 -50.81 -5.79
CA ILE A 314 3.16 -49.69 -5.87
C ILE A 314 2.45 -48.40 -5.48
N LEU A 315 3.07 -47.65 -4.56
CA LEU A 315 2.57 -46.34 -4.13
C LEU A 315 2.71 -45.30 -5.26
N ALA A 316 1.71 -44.43 -5.38
CA ALA A 316 1.63 -43.44 -6.44
C ALA A 316 1.15 -42.07 -5.91
N GLY A 317 1.95 -41.03 -6.14
CA GLY A 317 1.62 -39.63 -5.92
C GLY A 317 1.38 -38.87 -7.24
N TRP A 318 0.85 -37.65 -7.17
CA TRP A 318 0.67 -36.81 -8.35
C TRP A 318 0.89 -35.33 -8.06
N ILE A 319 1.30 -34.59 -9.09
CA ILE A 319 1.49 -33.15 -9.08
C ILE A 319 0.75 -32.59 -10.32
N PRO A 320 -0.28 -31.75 -10.15
CA PRO A 320 -1.07 -31.23 -11.25
C PRO A 320 -0.36 -30.10 -12.01
N TYR A 321 -0.61 -30.04 -13.32
CA TYR A 321 -0.17 -28.97 -14.23
C TYR A 321 -1.33 -28.51 -15.12
N PRO A 322 -1.45 -27.19 -15.42
CA PRO A 322 -2.32 -26.71 -16.50
C PRO A 322 -1.91 -27.31 -17.85
N ALA A 323 -2.87 -27.57 -18.75
CA ALA A 323 -2.60 -28.14 -20.09
C ALA A 323 -1.53 -27.38 -20.90
N GLU A 324 -1.54 -26.05 -20.83
CA GLU A 324 -0.59 -25.17 -21.55
C GLU A 324 0.76 -25.02 -20.85
N ALA A 325 0.95 -25.58 -19.65
CA ALA A 325 2.21 -25.43 -18.93
C ALA A 325 3.37 -26.14 -19.67
N GLU A 326 4.58 -25.63 -19.48
CA GLU A 326 5.79 -26.33 -19.90
C GLU A 326 6.28 -27.22 -18.76
N PHE A 327 6.69 -28.46 -19.05
CA PHE A 327 7.39 -29.26 -18.04
C PHE A 327 8.87 -28.87 -18.05
N VAL A 328 9.27 -28.16 -17.00
CA VAL A 328 10.59 -27.54 -16.88
C VAL A 328 11.27 -28.04 -15.62
N ILE A 329 12.54 -28.44 -15.73
CA ILE A 329 13.39 -28.87 -14.62
C ILE A 329 14.65 -28.01 -14.56
N GLY A 330 15.27 -27.90 -13.38
CA GLY A 330 16.59 -27.28 -13.25
C GLY A 330 17.67 -28.08 -13.97
N ILE A 331 18.79 -27.44 -14.31
CA ILE A 331 19.94 -28.08 -14.99
C ILE A 331 20.63 -29.15 -14.11
N GLY A 332 20.35 -29.18 -12.81
CA GLY A 332 20.91 -30.14 -11.85
C GLY A 332 22.22 -29.68 -11.20
N VAL A 333 22.67 -28.47 -11.51
CA VAL A 333 23.74 -27.73 -10.81
C VAL A 333 23.25 -26.32 -10.48
N ASP A 334 23.80 -25.71 -9.43
CA ASP A 334 23.50 -24.32 -9.09
C ASP A 334 24.20 -23.37 -10.07
N VAL A 335 23.45 -22.96 -11.11
CA VAL A 335 23.89 -21.95 -12.06
C VAL A 335 23.78 -20.58 -11.39
N LYS A 336 24.91 -20.13 -10.81
CA LYS A 336 25.05 -18.86 -10.09
C LYS A 336 24.99 -17.62 -11.00
N THR A 337 24.96 -17.80 -12.31
CA THR A 337 25.02 -16.75 -13.33
C THR A 337 23.71 -16.66 -14.10
N THR A 338 23.24 -15.43 -14.37
CA THR A 338 22.06 -15.20 -15.20
C THR A 338 22.42 -15.19 -16.69
N CYS A 339 21.39 -15.24 -17.53
CA CYS A 339 21.50 -14.98 -18.95
C CYS A 339 21.97 -13.54 -19.23
N LEU A 340 22.83 -13.38 -20.22
CA LEU A 340 23.24 -12.09 -20.76
C LEU A 340 22.00 -11.27 -21.18
N GLY A 341 21.98 -9.97 -20.87
CA GLY A 341 20.91 -9.06 -21.27
C GLY A 341 19.56 -9.26 -20.56
N LYS A 342 19.47 -10.15 -19.55
CA LYS A 342 18.27 -10.37 -18.75
C LYS A 342 18.55 -10.15 -17.27
N GLU A 343 17.73 -9.31 -16.65
CA GLU A 343 17.74 -9.08 -15.20
C GLU A 343 16.58 -9.86 -14.55
N PRO A 344 16.80 -10.50 -13.39
CA PRO A 344 15.71 -11.10 -12.63
C PRO A 344 14.76 -9.99 -12.14
N PRO A 345 13.45 -10.28 -11.97
CA PRO A 345 12.51 -9.31 -11.43
C PRO A 345 12.98 -8.88 -10.04
N LYS A 346 12.96 -7.57 -9.80
CA LYS A 346 13.33 -6.99 -8.50
C LYS A 346 12.51 -7.68 -7.40
N PRO A 347 13.14 -8.16 -6.31
CA PRO A 347 12.40 -8.80 -5.23
C PRO A 347 11.23 -7.93 -4.80
N ALA A 348 10.04 -8.53 -4.68
CA ALA A 348 8.90 -7.84 -4.11
C ALA A 348 9.31 -7.31 -2.74
N ALA A 349 9.07 -6.02 -2.48
CA ALA A 349 9.38 -5.42 -1.19
C ALA A 349 8.71 -6.27 -0.11
N ALA A 350 9.48 -6.69 0.90
CA ALA A 350 8.94 -7.46 2.01
C ALA A 350 7.71 -6.72 2.56
N PRO A 351 6.57 -7.41 2.78
CA PRO A 351 5.38 -6.77 3.32
C PRO A 351 5.79 -6.04 4.60
N ALA A 352 5.51 -4.74 4.66
CA ALA A 352 5.90 -3.91 5.79
C ALA A 352 5.38 -4.57 7.07
N SER A 353 6.31 -4.96 7.96
CA SER A 353 5.95 -5.62 9.22
C SER A 353 4.91 -4.76 9.92
N PRO A 354 3.76 -5.33 10.35
CA PRO A 354 2.76 -4.57 11.09
C PRO A 354 3.47 -3.92 12.28
N ALA A 355 3.28 -2.60 12.44
CA ALA A 355 3.92 -1.86 13.50
C ALA A 355 3.52 -2.48 14.84
N GLY A 356 4.47 -3.19 15.47
CA GLY A 356 4.26 -3.77 16.78
C GLY A 356 3.95 -2.66 17.79
N PRO A 357 3.21 -2.97 18.87
CA PRO A 357 2.93 -1.98 19.90
C PRO A 357 4.24 -1.36 20.42
N PRO A 358 4.26 -0.06 20.73
CA PRO A 358 5.48 0.63 21.14
C PRO A 358 6.10 -0.09 22.33
N ARG A 359 7.41 -0.39 22.23
CA ARG A 359 8.14 -1.00 23.33
C ARG A 359 8.08 -0.07 24.55
N PRO A 360 7.78 -0.58 25.76
CA PRO A 360 7.85 0.23 26.97
C PRO A 360 9.28 0.79 27.14
N PRO A 361 9.42 1.99 27.74
CA PRO A 361 10.74 2.55 28.02
C PRO A 361 11.54 1.62 28.94
N PRO A 362 12.89 1.59 28.82
CA PRO A 362 13.72 0.85 29.76
C PRO A 362 13.51 1.39 31.20
N PRO A 363 13.63 0.53 32.22
CA PRO A 363 13.57 0.99 33.61
C PRO A 363 14.72 1.97 33.89
N PRO A 364 14.53 2.95 34.79
CA PRO A 364 15.59 3.88 35.17
C PRO A 364 16.72 3.13 35.87
N ASP A 365 17.97 3.47 35.53
CA ASP A 365 19.14 3.00 36.26
C ASP A 365 19.09 3.53 37.69
N VAL A 366 18.89 2.63 38.64
CA VAL A 366 19.07 2.91 40.08
C VAL A 366 20.53 2.62 40.40
N VAL A 367 21.28 3.68 40.65
CA VAL A 367 22.64 3.62 41.22
C VAL A 367 22.51 3.90 42.72
N ASP A 368 23.06 3.02 43.55
CA ASP A 368 23.20 3.20 45.01
C ASP A 368 24.20 4.34 45.36
#